data_AF-A0A943G8W5-F1
#
_entry.id   AF-A0A943G8W5-F1
#
_cell.length_a   1.000
_cell.length_b   1.000
_cell.length_c   1.000
_cell.angle_alpha   90.00
_cell.angle_beta   90.00
_cell.angle_gamma   90.00
#
_symmetry.space_group_name_H-M   'P 1'
#
loop_
_entity.id
_entity.type
_entity.pdbx_description
1 polymer ?
#
loop_
_entity_poly.entity_id
_entity_poly.type
_entity_poly.pdbx_seq_one_letter_code
_entity_poly.pdbx_strand_id
1 'polypeptide(L)'
;LDYRITSTYIPYKDPVLTLQNEDDYIETIRSYAEREEVNGYNIPLEWNGNTGAIYTPNNVEFLKRLQEEGLLEKGYLYNIDEPIIPLNSSGGLDTNNPRYKALSQYAMDVYRLLIALYGTKPFDEWRQYPLRSIVTTACPELDTFVKDWCPLWYQDSQTNKYDIRMMTEDEIRRRQAEGSTMWWYGCVTPAEPYPTYHIQDDLMTARLVHWMQRDAGVTGEIYWATTLWGIWYGGDGKVHYDIDVWNSPYTIQSDVAGDGLLAYPGTVTDEYVGRNVPVPTIRLETIRDGFEDYEYLTMLEEKYAAVAARLGLTSVDSDDIMDTYYQAVYQSHEYTADADYDRSNPELMLRVREIMAQDIMRDDEDVIVSVSNTSDNGRTDKVISVYADENAKVVVNGKVLQGEAIDGCYVYSVEISLDGDTPVEQEVYVNGECYQRILTPSYQ
;
A
#
# COMPACT_ATOMS: atom_id res chain seq x y z
N LEU A 1 15.55 8.53 2.03
CA LEU A 1 15.17 7.19 1.57
C LEU A 1 14.48 6.56 2.75
N ASP A 2 13.16 6.71 2.79
CA ASP A 2 12.33 6.27 3.91
C ASP A 2 11.83 4.85 3.65
N TYR A 3 12.62 3.98 3.02
CA TYR A 3 12.22 2.59 2.79
C TYR A 3 12.08 1.85 4.12
N ARG A 4 10.88 1.35 4.34
CA ARG A 4 10.43 0.82 5.62
C ARG A 4 10.21 -0.69 5.47
N ILE A 5 11.21 -1.51 5.77
CA ILE A 5 11.09 -2.97 5.68
C ILE A 5 10.53 -3.51 6.99
N THR A 6 9.33 -4.09 6.92
CA THR A 6 8.71 -4.78 8.05
C THR A 6 8.98 -6.28 7.94
N SER A 7 9.60 -6.89 8.94
CA SER A 7 9.64 -8.35 9.03
C SER A 7 8.44 -8.88 9.82
N THR A 8 7.62 -9.73 9.21
CA THR A 8 6.56 -10.48 9.93
C THR A 8 7.12 -11.48 10.93
N TYR A 9 8.35 -11.93 10.74
CA TYR A 9 9.05 -12.82 11.68
C TYR A 9 10.50 -12.37 11.83
N ILE A 10 10.88 -12.03 13.06
CA ILE A 10 12.29 -11.86 13.42
C ILE A 10 12.91 -13.25 13.50
N PRO A 11 14.03 -13.53 12.79
CA PRO A 11 14.72 -14.81 12.88
C PRO A 11 15.21 -15.04 14.30
N TYR A 12 14.42 -15.77 15.08
CA TYR A 12 14.78 -16.14 16.45
C TYR A 12 15.21 -17.60 16.48
N LYS A 13 16.33 -17.86 17.16
CA LYS A 13 16.99 -19.17 17.19
C LYS A 13 16.15 -20.26 17.85
N ASP A 14 15.19 -19.88 18.68
CA ASP A 14 14.30 -20.79 19.40
C ASP A 14 12.87 -20.63 18.87
N PRO A 15 12.21 -21.69 18.41
CA PRO A 15 10.83 -21.61 17.92
C PRO A 15 9.80 -21.28 19.01
N VAL A 16 10.17 -21.27 20.29
CA VAL A 16 9.25 -20.99 21.40
C VAL A 16 9.83 -19.89 22.29
N LEU A 17 9.15 -18.74 22.35
CA LEU A 17 9.42 -17.71 23.37
C LEU A 17 8.97 -18.23 24.74
N THR A 18 9.87 -18.21 25.72
CA THR A 18 9.59 -18.53 27.12
C THR A 18 10.22 -17.47 28.00
N LEU A 19 9.73 -17.30 29.24
CA LEU A 19 10.37 -16.42 30.23
C LEU A 19 11.85 -16.78 30.51
N GLN A 20 12.31 -17.97 30.10
CA GLN A 20 13.72 -18.39 30.25
C GLN A 20 14.63 -17.90 29.12
N ASN A 21 14.06 -17.51 27.97
CA ASN A 21 14.81 -17.05 26.80
C ASN A 21 14.32 -15.66 26.33
N GLU A 22 13.57 -14.93 27.16
CA GLU A 22 13.06 -13.59 26.86
C GLU A 22 14.20 -12.58 26.61
N ASP A 23 15.24 -12.58 27.45
CA ASP A 23 16.39 -11.69 27.30
C ASP A 23 17.10 -11.88 25.94
N ASP A 24 17.26 -13.13 25.50
CA ASP A 24 17.83 -13.48 24.20
C ASP A 24 16.95 -12.95 23.05
N TYR A 25 15.62 -12.98 23.21
CA TYR A 25 14.70 -12.43 22.22
C TYR A 25 14.75 -10.91 22.19
N ILE A 26 14.81 -10.24 23.34
CA ILE A 26 14.98 -8.78 23.45
C ILE A 26 16.29 -8.34 22.77
N GLU A 27 17.40 -9.03 23.02
CA GLU A 27 18.68 -8.74 22.35
C GLU A 27 18.58 -8.95 20.83
N THR A 28 17.91 -10.02 20.40
CA THR A 28 17.66 -10.28 18.98
C THR A 28 16.84 -9.15 18.36
N ILE A 29 15.68 -8.80 18.91
CA ILE A 29 14.83 -7.72 18.40
C ILE A 29 15.59 -6.42 18.34
N ARG A 30 16.34 -6.06 19.39
CA ARG A 30 17.12 -4.82 19.43
C ARG A 30 18.05 -4.69 18.23
N SER A 31 18.75 -5.77 17.87
CA SER A 31 19.64 -5.79 16.71
C SER A 31 18.93 -5.52 15.36
N TYR A 32 17.62 -5.79 15.28
CA TYR A 32 16.79 -5.48 14.11
C TYR A 32 16.13 -4.11 14.22
N ALA A 33 15.46 -3.82 15.33
CA ALA A 33 14.66 -2.62 15.54
C ALA A 33 15.51 -1.35 15.61
N GLU A 34 16.79 -1.42 15.95
CA GLU A 34 17.70 -0.25 15.92
C GLU A 34 18.20 0.10 14.51
N ARG A 35 18.01 -0.78 13.52
CA ARG A 35 18.36 -0.48 12.12
C ARG A 35 17.41 0.57 11.56
N GLU A 36 17.95 1.55 10.82
CA GLU A 36 17.17 2.67 10.26
C GLU A 36 16.16 2.18 9.23
N GLU A 37 16.51 1.14 8.45
CA GLU A 37 15.65 0.54 7.42
C GLU A 37 14.52 -0.33 7.98
N VAL A 38 14.55 -0.68 9.28
CA VAL A 38 13.50 -1.49 9.93
C VAL A 38 12.49 -0.56 10.58
N ASN A 39 11.24 -0.63 10.13
CA ASN A 39 10.12 0.19 10.64
C ASN A 39 9.18 -0.59 11.57
N GLY A 40 9.25 -1.92 11.55
CA GLY A 40 8.34 -2.74 12.31
C GLY A 40 8.71 -4.21 12.41
N TYR A 41 8.17 -4.85 13.45
CA TYR A 41 8.26 -6.29 13.66
C TYR A 41 7.04 -6.85 14.39
N ASN A 42 6.68 -8.09 14.06
CA ASN A 42 5.59 -8.78 14.74
C ASN A 42 6.01 -9.20 16.15
N ILE A 43 5.15 -8.92 17.14
CA ILE A 43 5.34 -9.32 18.53
C ILE A 43 4.72 -10.72 18.72
N PRO A 44 5.52 -11.74 19.06
CA PRO A 44 5.05 -13.12 19.19
C PRO A 44 4.40 -13.35 20.56
N LEU A 45 3.21 -12.80 20.75
CA LEU A 45 2.43 -13.04 21.96
C LEU A 45 1.94 -14.49 22.05
N GLU A 46 1.80 -15.00 23.27
CA GLU A 46 1.05 -16.23 23.52
C GLU A 46 -0.37 -16.06 22.97
N TRP A 47 -0.79 -16.95 22.07
CA TRP A 47 -2.06 -16.85 21.38
C TRP A 47 -2.79 -18.19 21.34
N ASN A 48 -4.08 -18.17 21.69
CA ASN A 48 -4.98 -19.30 21.49
C ASN A 48 -5.86 -19.07 20.25
N GLY A 49 -5.46 -19.62 19.09
CA GLY A 49 -6.19 -19.48 17.84
C GLY A 49 -7.63 -20.01 17.85
N ASN A 50 -7.97 -20.94 18.76
CA ASN A 50 -9.35 -21.44 18.86
C ASN A 50 -10.29 -20.46 19.58
N THR A 51 -9.75 -19.68 20.52
CA THR A 51 -10.54 -18.75 21.34
C THR A 51 -10.24 -17.29 21.04
N GLY A 52 -9.22 -17.00 20.23
CA GLY A 52 -8.70 -15.64 19.98
C GLY A 52 -8.04 -14.99 21.19
N ALA A 53 -7.72 -15.76 22.24
CA ALA A 53 -7.23 -15.18 23.49
C ALA A 53 -5.74 -14.81 23.39
N ILE A 54 -5.41 -13.59 23.79
CA ILE A 54 -4.04 -13.07 23.88
C ILE A 54 -3.77 -12.34 25.21
N TYR A 55 -4.75 -12.20 26.10
CA TYR A 55 -4.54 -11.54 27.39
C TYR A 55 -4.07 -12.55 28.45
N THR A 56 -2.76 -12.59 28.71
CA THR A 56 -2.12 -13.39 29.77
C THR A 56 -1.17 -12.52 30.62
N PRO A 57 -0.88 -12.89 31.89
CA PRO A 57 0.13 -12.19 32.68
C PRO A 57 1.49 -12.10 31.99
N ASN A 58 1.91 -13.17 31.28
CA ASN A 58 3.16 -13.22 30.54
C ASN A 58 3.18 -12.21 29.39
N ASN A 59 2.11 -12.16 28.58
CA ASN A 59 2.04 -11.18 27.49
C ASN A 59 2.05 -9.73 28.00
N VAL A 60 1.42 -9.46 29.14
CA VAL A 60 1.45 -8.13 29.78
C VAL A 60 2.86 -7.77 30.26
N GLU A 61 3.55 -8.69 30.93
CA GLU A 61 4.93 -8.49 31.38
C GLU A 61 5.88 -8.25 30.21
N PHE A 62 5.74 -9.06 29.15
CA PHE A 62 6.57 -8.95 27.96
C PHE A 62 6.34 -7.62 27.21
N LEU A 63 5.09 -7.17 27.02
CA LEU A 63 4.83 -5.88 26.39
C LEU A 63 5.35 -4.70 27.21
N LYS A 64 5.27 -4.77 28.55
CA LYS A 64 5.89 -3.76 29.44
C LYS A 64 7.40 -3.75 29.28
N ARG A 65 8.02 -4.93 29.16
CA ARG A 65 9.46 -5.03 28.92
C ARG A 65 9.85 -4.38 27.59
N LEU A 66 9.14 -4.66 26.51
CA LEU A 66 9.35 -4.00 25.21
C LEU A 66 9.18 -2.47 25.31
N GLN A 67 8.23 -2.00 26.12
CA GLN A 67 8.02 -0.57 26.36
C GLN A 67 9.20 0.06 27.11
N GLU A 68 9.68 -0.58 28.18
CA GLU A 68 10.83 -0.12 28.97
C GLU A 68 12.12 -0.05 28.13
N GLU A 69 12.29 -0.99 27.19
CA GLU A 69 13.44 -1.07 26.29
C GLU A 69 13.30 -0.16 25.05
N GLY A 70 12.17 0.54 24.88
CA GLY A 70 11.92 1.40 23.71
C GLY A 70 11.67 0.62 22.41
N LEU A 71 11.41 -0.69 22.49
CA LEU A 71 11.20 -1.58 21.34
C LEU A 71 9.72 -1.67 20.92
N LEU A 72 8.78 -1.29 21.79
CA LEU A 72 7.34 -1.42 21.52
C LEU A 72 6.85 -0.55 20.36
N GLU A 73 7.47 0.60 20.10
CA GLU A 73 7.01 1.56 19.08
C GLU A 73 7.03 1.01 17.65
N LYS A 74 8.03 0.16 17.34
CA LYS A 74 8.12 -0.59 16.08
C LYS A 74 7.37 -1.93 16.14
N GLY A 75 6.88 -2.34 17.31
CA GLY A 75 6.18 -3.60 17.46
C GLY A 75 4.73 -3.53 16.98
N TYR A 76 4.25 -4.60 16.35
CA TYR A 76 2.83 -4.79 16.02
C TYR A 76 2.36 -6.21 16.33
N LEU A 77 1.06 -6.37 16.55
CA LEU A 77 0.40 -7.66 16.71
C LEU A 77 -0.15 -8.11 15.36
N TYR A 78 0.10 -9.37 15.00
CA TYR A 78 -0.50 -10.02 13.84
C TYR A 78 -0.89 -11.45 14.22
N ASN A 79 -2.01 -11.57 14.94
CA ASN A 79 -2.58 -12.85 15.38
C ASN A 79 -3.87 -13.22 14.64
N ILE A 80 -4.50 -12.25 13.98
CA ILE A 80 -5.74 -12.46 13.22
C ILE A 80 -5.40 -12.28 11.74
N ASP A 81 -5.47 -13.39 11.02
CA ASP A 81 -5.27 -13.43 9.58
C ASP A 81 -6.62 -13.69 8.88
N GLU A 82 -6.98 -12.81 7.94
CA GLU A 82 -8.18 -12.88 7.09
C GLU A 82 -9.43 -13.34 7.86
N PRO A 83 -10.02 -12.52 8.76
CA PRO A 83 -11.14 -12.94 9.59
C PRO A 83 -12.45 -13.06 8.79
N ILE A 84 -12.57 -14.14 8.02
CA ILE A 84 -13.74 -14.47 7.20
C ILE A 84 -14.87 -14.99 8.10
N ILE A 85 -15.95 -14.21 8.22
CA ILE A 85 -17.14 -14.59 8.98
C ILE A 85 -18.34 -14.85 8.04
N PRO A 86 -18.99 -16.03 8.13
CA PRO A 86 -20.21 -16.31 7.39
C PRO A 86 -21.37 -15.36 7.72
N LEU A 87 -22.19 -15.07 6.72
CA LEU A 87 -23.48 -14.42 6.91
C LEU A 87 -24.53 -15.41 7.45
N ASN A 88 -25.40 -14.92 8.32
CA ASN A 88 -26.59 -15.61 8.79
C ASN A 88 -27.74 -15.51 7.76
N SER A 89 -28.86 -16.19 8.01
CA SER A 89 -30.02 -16.23 7.10
C SER A 89 -30.67 -14.87 6.81
N SER A 90 -30.36 -13.85 7.62
CA SER A 90 -30.88 -12.48 7.47
C SER A 90 -29.90 -11.55 6.76
N GLY A 91 -28.76 -12.07 6.28
CA GLY A 91 -27.72 -11.29 5.59
C GLY A 91 -26.80 -10.48 6.51
N GLY A 92 -26.95 -10.57 7.83
CA GLY A 92 -25.97 -10.03 8.78
C GLY A 92 -24.93 -11.08 9.15
N LEU A 93 -23.86 -10.71 9.86
CA LEU A 93 -22.86 -11.67 10.32
C LEU A 93 -23.43 -12.75 11.25
N ASP A 94 -22.91 -13.97 11.15
CA ASP A 94 -23.23 -15.08 12.07
C ASP A 94 -22.44 -14.96 13.37
N THR A 95 -23.03 -14.29 14.36
CA THR A 95 -22.43 -14.11 15.69
C THR A 95 -22.29 -15.41 16.51
N ASN A 96 -22.95 -16.50 16.09
CA ASN A 96 -22.78 -17.80 16.73
C ASN A 96 -21.54 -18.54 16.22
N ASN A 97 -20.97 -18.10 15.10
CA ASN A 97 -19.81 -18.71 14.49
C ASN A 97 -18.60 -18.68 15.44
N PRO A 98 -17.85 -19.79 15.59
CA PRO A 98 -16.64 -19.82 16.42
C PRO A 98 -15.62 -18.75 16.04
N ARG A 99 -15.47 -18.42 14.74
CA ARG A 99 -14.56 -17.36 14.28
C ARG A 99 -14.97 -15.99 14.79
N TYR A 100 -16.28 -15.69 14.77
CA TYR A 100 -16.81 -14.44 15.33
C TYR A 100 -16.49 -14.33 16.82
N LYS A 101 -16.68 -15.42 17.58
CA LYS A 101 -16.40 -15.45 19.02
C LYS A 101 -14.92 -15.27 19.32
N ALA A 102 -14.04 -15.91 18.54
CA ALA A 102 -12.60 -15.73 18.65
C ALA A 102 -12.19 -14.27 18.36
N LEU A 103 -12.75 -13.69 17.32
CA LEU A 103 -12.53 -12.29 16.94
C LEU A 103 -12.97 -11.30 18.02
N SER A 104 -14.16 -11.54 18.59
CA SER A 104 -14.71 -10.74 19.69
C SER A 104 -13.82 -10.82 20.94
N GLN A 105 -13.29 -12.02 21.25
CA GLN A 105 -12.39 -12.20 22.38
C GLN A 105 -11.04 -11.50 22.14
N TYR A 106 -10.49 -11.60 20.93
CA TYR A 106 -9.25 -10.92 20.55
C TYR A 106 -9.37 -9.40 20.73
N ALA A 107 -10.43 -8.79 20.20
CA ALA A 107 -10.70 -7.36 20.35
C ALA A 107 -10.73 -6.91 21.82
N MET A 108 -11.41 -7.68 22.67
CA MET A 108 -11.47 -7.42 24.11
C MET A 108 -10.10 -7.58 24.80
N ASP A 109 -9.29 -8.52 24.34
CA ASP A 109 -7.96 -8.76 24.91
C ASP A 109 -6.96 -7.68 24.51
N VAL A 110 -6.99 -7.20 23.25
CA VAL A 110 -6.22 -6.01 22.84
C VAL A 110 -6.53 -4.82 23.73
N TYR A 111 -7.82 -4.57 24.01
CA TYR A 111 -8.24 -3.51 24.92
C TYR A 111 -7.70 -3.69 26.35
N ARG A 112 -7.67 -4.93 26.86
CA ARG A 112 -7.10 -5.23 28.19
C ARG A 112 -5.59 -5.05 28.23
N LEU A 113 -4.87 -5.41 27.17
CA LEU A 113 -3.42 -5.18 27.05
C LEU A 113 -3.12 -3.67 27.05
N LEU A 114 -3.88 -2.89 26.28
CA LEU A 114 -3.80 -1.43 26.27
C LEU A 114 -4.02 -0.82 27.66
N ILE A 115 -5.03 -1.28 28.42
CA ILE A 115 -5.23 -0.88 29.83
C ILE A 115 -4.02 -1.25 30.70
N ALA A 116 -3.46 -2.44 30.52
CA ALA A 116 -2.34 -2.89 31.32
C ALA A 116 -1.06 -2.07 31.07
N LEU A 117 -0.89 -1.53 29.86
CA LEU A 117 0.24 -0.69 29.45
C LEU A 117 0.06 0.79 29.80
N TYR A 118 -1.12 1.35 29.55
CA TYR A 118 -1.34 2.81 29.58
C TYR A 118 -2.36 3.29 30.62
N GLY A 119 -2.98 2.37 31.36
CA GLY A 119 -4.09 2.65 32.27
C GLY A 119 -5.39 3.00 31.52
N THR A 120 -6.51 3.12 32.21
CA THR A 120 -7.82 3.38 31.57
C THR A 120 -7.85 4.72 30.82
N LYS A 121 -8.30 4.71 29.56
CA LYS A 121 -8.50 5.90 28.71
C LYS A 121 -9.92 5.93 28.12
N PRO A 122 -10.43 7.12 27.73
CA PRO A 122 -11.61 7.23 26.87
C PRO A 122 -11.44 6.42 25.58
N PHE A 123 -12.56 5.92 25.05
CA PHE A 123 -12.54 5.00 23.91
C PHE A 123 -11.80 5.59 22.68
N ASP A 124 -12.12 6.84 22.36
CA ASP A 124 -11.58 7.55 21.19
C ASP A 124 -10.09 7.91 21.33
N GLU A 125 -9.55 7.84 22.55
CA GLU A 125 -8.15 8.13 22.84
C GLU A 125 -7.25 6.91 22.72
N TRP A 126 -7.76 5.69 22.52
CA TRP A 126 -6.89 4.51 22.45
C TRP A 126 -6.04 4.47 21.19
N ARG A 127 -6.53 5.06 20.09
CA ARG A 127 -5.85 5.05 18.80
C ARG A 127 -4.52 5.81 18.79
N GLN A 128 -4.28 6.74 19.71
CA GLN A 128 -2.99 7.45 19.81
C GLN A 128 -1.89 6.64 20.53
N TYR A 129 -2.21 5.54 21.22
CA TYR A 129 -1.21 4.78 21.99
C TYR A 129 -0.49 3.71 21.15
N PRO A 130 0.81 3.48 21.39
CA PRO A 130 1.60 2.56 20.59
C PRO A 130 1.37 1.09 20.96
N LEU A 131 0.38 0.45 20.33
CA LEU A 131 0.27 -1.00 20.20
C LEU A 131 -0.51 -1.28 18.93
N ARG A 132 0.22 -1.43 17.81
CA ARG A 132 -0.41 -1.65 16.51
C ARG A 132 -0.96 -3.06 16.47
N SER A 133 -2.17 -3.24 15.96
CA SER A 133 -2.74 -4.55 15.67
C SER A 133 -3.09 -4.56 14.20
N ILE A 134 -2.30 -5.28 13.41
CA ILE A 134 -2.53 -5.42 11.99
C ILE A 134 -3.51 -6.57 11.78
N VAL A 135 -4.54 -6.33 10.97
CA VAL A 135 -5.48 -7.37 10.53
C VAL A 135 -5.57 -7.31 9.01
N THR A 136 -5.26 -8.43 8.36
CA THR A 136 -5.43 -8.60 6.92
C THR A 136 -6.91 -8.69 6.59
N THR A 137 -7.34 -7.95 5.56
CA THR A 137 -8.73 -7.79 5.10
C THR A 137 -9.67 -7.08 6.09
N ALA A 138 -10.53 -6.16 5.61
CA ALA A 138 -11.39 -5.42 6.52
C ALA A 138 -12.60 -6.26 6.98
N CYS A 139 -12.94 -6.12 8.27
CA CYS A 139 -14.06 -6.80 8.91
C CYS A 139 -14.84 -5.77 9.76
N PRO A 140 -16.10 -5.45 9.42
CA PRO A 140 -16.88 -4.42 10.12
C PRO A 140 -16.95 -4.59 11.66
N GLU A 141 -16.89 -5.82 12.15
CA GLU A 141 -16.99 -6.19 13.58
C GLU A 141 -15.80 -5.71 14.39
N LEU A 142 -14.66 -5.62 13.72
CA LEU A 142 -13.39 -5.20 14.30
C LEU A 142 -13.14 -3.72 14.08
N ASP A 143 -13.97 -3.02 13.31
CA ASP A 143 -13.79 -1.61 12.94
C ASP A 143 -13.49 -0.72 14.16
N THR A 144 -14.22 -1.00 15.24
CA THR A 144 -14.10 -0.29 16.51
C THR A 144 -12.73 -0.50 17.16
N PHE A 145 -12.13 -1.69 17.03
CA PHE A 145 -10.97 -2.12 17.84
C PHE A 145 -9.66 -2.22 17.07
N VAL A 146 -9.74 -2.38 15.76
CA VAL A 146 -8.59 -2.41 14.87
C VAL A 146 -8.40 -1.02 14.30
N LYS A 147 -7.26 -0.44 14.68
CA LYS A 147 -6.81 0.84 14.19
C LYS A 147 -6.15 0.66 12.81
N ASP A 148 -5.13 -0.19 12.75
CA ASP A 148 -4.26 -0.32 11.59
C ASP A 148 -4.70 -1.53 10.74
N TRP A 149 -5.33 -1.25 9.61
CA TRP A 149 -5.88 -2.28 8.72
C TRP A 149 -4.94 -2.55 7.55
N CYS A 150 -4.98 -3.80 7.08
CA CYS A 150 -4.24 -4.25 5.90
C CYS A 150 -5.21 -4.86 4.87
N PRO A 151 -6.11 -4.07 4.24
CA PRO A 151 -7.02 -4.58 3.23
C PRO A 151 -6.27 -5.07 1.97
N LEU A 152 -6.95 -5.90 1.18
CA LEU A 152 -6.49 -6.21 -0.18
C LEU A 152 -6.46 -4.93 -1.03
N TRP A 153 -5.71 -4.94 -2.14
CA TRP A 153 -5.65 -3.81 -3.08
C TRP A 153 -6.52 -3.99 -4.34
N TYR A 154 -7.58 -4.81 -4.27
CA TYR A 154 -8.53 -5.01 -5.38
C TYR A 154 -9.97 -5.27 -4.95
N GLN A 155 -10.96 -4.75 -5.67
CA GLN A 155 -12.36 -4.83 -5.28
C GLN A 155 -13.17 -5.76 -6.19
N ASP A 156 -13.48 -6.95 -5.68
CA ASP A 156 -14.62 -7.75 -6.15
C ASP A 156 -15.66 -7.89 -5.02
N SER A 157 -16.49 -6.86 -4.88
CA SER A 157 -17.60 -6.85 -3.94
C SER A 157 -18.77 -7.75 -4.36
N GLN A 158 -18.77 -8.28 -5.60
CA GLN A 158 -19.89 -9.05 -6.13
C GLN A 158 -19.80 -10.55 -5.81
N THR A 159 -18.61 -11.08 -5.50
CA THR A 159 -18.42 -12.52 -5.26
C THR A 159 -18.10 -12.93 -3.82
N ASN A 160 -17.75 -11.98 -2.93
CA ASN A 160 -17.41 -12.37 -1.56
C ASN A 160 -18.64 -12.50 -0.64
N LYS A 161 -19.14 -13.73 -0.54
CA LYS A 161 -20.24 -14.18 0.35
C LYS A 161 -20.03 -13.95 1.86
N TYR A 162 -18.95 -13.29 2.27
CA TYR A 162 -18.51 -13.13 3.66
C TYR A 162 -18.41 -11.67 4.13
N ASP A 163 -18.83 -10.69 3.34
CA ASP A 163 -18.75 -9.24 3.66
C ASP A 163 -17.34 -8.82 4.14
N ILE A 164 -16.30 -9.44 3.58
CA ILE A 164 -14.92 -8.98 3.75
C ILE A 164 -14.79 -7.77 2.86
N ARG A 165 -14.66 -6.61 3.48
CA ARG A 165 -14.66 -5.35 2.76
C ARG A 165 -13.24 -5.01 2.33
N MET A 166 -13.12 -4.60 1.08
CA MET A 166 -12.14 -3.59 0.70
C MET A 166 -12.45 -2.30 1.45
N MET A 167 -11.45 -1.45 1.65
CA MET A 167 -11.71 -0.07 2.06
C MET A 167 -11.64 0.81 0.82
N THR A 168 -12.69 1.57 0.57
CA THR A 168 -12.66 2.64 -0.44
C THR A 168 -11.63 3.69 -0.04
N GLU A 169 -11.18 4.50 -0.98
CA GLU A 169 -10.27 5.60 -0.67
C GLU A 169 -10.85 6.52 0.42
N ASP A 170 -12.11 6.93 0.30
CA ASP A 170 -12.82 7.71 1.32
C ASP A 170 -12.71 7.09 2.73
N GLU A 171 -12.81 5.77 2.82
CA GLU A 171 -12.70 5.04 4.08
C GLU A 171 -11.26 4.97 4.59
N ILE A 172 -10.29 4.77 3.69
CA ILE A 172 -8.85 4.82 4.00
C ILE A 172 -8.50 6.21 4.54
N ARG A 173 -8.84 7.27 3.81
CA ARG A 173 -8.59 8.68 4.17
C ARG A 173 -9.25 9.06 5.49
N ARG A 174 -10.52 8.67 5.69
CA ARG A 174 -11.24 8.90 6.96
C ARG A 174 -10.50 8.26 8.14
N ARG A 175 -10.04 7.01 8.00
CA ARG A 175 -9.31 6.30 9.06
C ARG A 175 -7.94 6.90 9.33
N GLN A 176 -7.25 7.37 8.28
CA GLN A 176 -5.97 8.07 8.43
C GLN A 176 -6.14 9.39 9.17
N ALA A 177 -7.21 10.14 8.91
CA ALA A 177 -7.57 11.33 9.68
C ALA A 177 -7.86 11.01 11.15
N GLU A 178 -8.29 9.78 11.46
CA GLU A 178 -8.45 9.23 12.82
C GLU A 178 -7.14 8.65 13.41
N GLY A 179 -6.02 8.79 12.69
CA GLY A 179 -4.66 8.42 13.12
C GLY A 179 -4.23 7.00 12.75
N SER A 180 -5.00 6.29 11.91
CA SER A 180 -4.70 4.91 11.48
C SER A 180 -3.55 4.85 10.49
N THR A 181 -2.68 3.85 10.64
CA THR A 181 -1.70 3.48 9.62
C THR A 181 -2.35 2.44 8.72
N MET A 182 -2.50 2.76 7.44
CA MET A 182 -3.14 1.89 6.45
C MET A 182 -2.07 1.20 5.61
N TRP A 183 -2.10 -0.13 5.58
CA TRP A 183 -1.23 -0.97 4.76
C TRP A 183 -2.08 -1.71 3.73
N TRP A 184 -1.46 -2.33 2.72
CA TRP A 184 -2.17 -3.27 1.85
C TRP A 184 -1.61 -4.66 1.89
N TYR A 185 -2.45 -5.64 1.57
CA TYR A 185 -2.14 -7.05 1.61
C TYR A 185 -2.28 -7.68 0.22
N GLY A 186 -1.33 -8.56 -0.12
CA GLY A 186 -1.38 -9.37 -1.33
C GLY A 186 -0.99 -10.82 -1.10
N CYS A 187 -1.63 -11.70 -1.86
CA CYS A 187 -1.43 -13.15 -1.81
C CYS A 187 -1.81 -13.76 -3.17
N VAL A 188 -2.46 -14.92 -3.16
CA VAL A 188 -3.12 -15.55 -4.31
C VAL A 188 -4.17 -14.64 -4.94
N THR A 189 -4.72 -13.71 -4.15
CA THR A 189 -5.52 -12.58 -4.65
C THR A 189 -4.89 -11.26 -4.18
N PRO A 190 -5.01 -10.16 -4.96
CA PRO A 190 -5.62 -10.05 -6.30
C PRO A 190 -5.02 -10.94 -7.37
N ALA A 191 -5.82 -11.27 -8.37
CA ALA A 191 -5.40 -11.93 -9.61
C ALA A 191 -5.75 -11.04 -10.81
N GLU A 192 -5.21 -11.35 -12.00
CA GLU A 192 -5.59 -10.68 -13.24
C GLU A 192 -7.14 -10.57 -13.36
N PRO A 193 -7.69 -9.39 -13.70
CA PRO A 193 -7.03 -8.23 -14.32
C PRO A 193 -6.41 -7.21 -13.34
N TYR A 194 -6.60 -7.38 -12.04
CA TYR A 194 -6.03 -6.49 -11.03
C TYR A 194 -4.50 -6.60 -11.00
N PRO A 195 -3.76 -5.54 -10.63
CA PRO A 195 -2.31 -5.61 -10.53
C PRO A 195 -1.83 -6.64 -9.50
N THR A 196 -0.83 -7.44 -9.84
CA THR A 196 -0.33 -8.54 -8.99
C THR A 196 1.20 -8.63 -8.95
N TYR A 197 1.71 -9.55 -8.14
CA TYR A 197 3.11 -10.00 -8.19
C TYR A 197 3.27 -11.39 -8.81
N HIS A 198 2.28 -11.88 -9.55
CA HIS A 198 2.29 -13.25 -10.06
C HIS A 198 3.12 -13.38 -11.34
N ILE A 199 3.60 -14.59 -11.65
CA ILE A 199 4.43 -14.84 -12.86
C ILE A 199 3.65 -14.63 -14.15
N GLN A 200 2.36 -14.90 -14.10
CA GLN A 200 1.46 -14.87 -15.26
C GLN A 200 0.99 -13.46 -15.64
N ASP A 201 1.29 -12.46 -14.82
CA ASP A 201 0.86 -11.08 -15.03
C ASP A 201 1.97 -10.25 -15.70
N ASP A 202 1.60 -9.07 -16.20
CA ASP A 202 2.55 -8.16 -16.85
C ASP A 202 3.48 -7.54 -15.80
N LEU A 203 4.81 -7.51 -16.05
CA LEU A 203 5.77 -7.02 -15.04
C LEU A 203 5.46 -5.61 -14.52
N MET A 204 4.91 -4.73 -15.36
CA MET A 204 4.53 -3.38 -14.96
C MET A 204 3.53 -3.34 -13.81
N THR A 205 2.66 -4.35 -13.68
CA THR A 205 1.61 -4.36 -12.66
C THR A 205 2.18 -4.37 -11.25
N ALA A 206 3.33 -5.01 -11.05
CA ALA A 206 4.04 -4.98 -9.78
C ALA A 206 4.49 -3.56 -9.38
N ARG A 207 4.75 -2.66 -10.33
CA ARG A 207 4.98 -1.23 -10.04
C ARG A 207 3.69 -0.50 -9.78
N LEU A 208 2.67 -0.79 -10.58
CA LEU A 208 1.36 -0.13 -10.49
C LEU A 208 0.74 -0.28 -9.10
N VAL A 209 0.95 -1.42 -8.42
CA VAL A 209 0.57 -1.61 -7.00
C VAL A 209 1.06 -0.46 -6.13
N HIS A 210 2.29 0.00 -6.32
CA HIS A 210 2.90 1.07 -5.50
C HIS A 210 2.47 2.48 -5.92
N TRP A 211 2.10 2.68 -7.19
CA TRP A 211 1.48 3.94 -7.63
C TRP A 211 0.10 4.09 -6.98
N MET A 212 -0.72 3.04 -7.08
CA MET A 212 -2.02 2.96 -6.40
C MET A 212 -1.87 3.10 -4.87
N GLN A 213 -0.81 2.52 -4.31
CA GLN A 213 -0.51 2.61 -2.88
C GLN A 213 -0.32 4.07 -2.47
N ARG A 214 0.46 4.85 -3.23
CA ARG A 214 0.66 6.26 -2.93
C ARG A 214 -0.61 7.08 -3.14
N ASP A 215 -1.30 6.86 -4.25
CA ASP A 215 -2.56 7.54 -4.58
C ASP A 215 -3.59 7.36 -3.46
N ALA A 216 -3.78 6.13 -2.93
CA ALA A 216 -4.69 5.90 -1.82
C ALA A 216 -4.18 6.39 -0.45
N GLY A 217 -2.99 7.00 -0.39
CA GLY A 217 -2.30 7.38 0.84
C GLY A 217 -1.79 6.21 1.68
N VAL A 218 -1.77 4.99 1.17
CA VAL A 218 -1.33 3.79 1.90
C VAL A 218 0.18 3.84 2.16
N THR A 219 0.59 3.41 3.35
CA THR A 219 1.95 3.65 3.90
C THR A 219 2.75 2.39 4.19
N GLY A 220 2.21 1.23 3.84
CA GLY A 220 2.89 -0.04 4.02
C GLY A 220 2.22 -1.17 3.27
N GLU A 221 2.89 -2.31 3.25
CA GLU A 221 2.47 -3.47 2.49
C GLU A 221 2.88 -4.76 3.20
N ILE A 222 2.01 -5.77 3.12
CA ILE A 222 2.26 -7.14 3.53
C ILE A 222 2.07 -8.04 2.34
N TYR A 223 3.12 -8.77 1.98
CA TYR A 223 3.03 -9.90 1.10
C TYR A 223 3.23 -11.18 1.92
N TRP A 224 2.31 -12.14 1.78
CA TRP A 224 2.22 -13.29 2.69
C TRP A 224 3.51 -14.14 2.76
N ALA A 225 4.26 -14.25 1.66
CA ALA A 225 5.56 -14.92 1.62
C ALA A 225 6.42 -14.40 0.45
N THR A 226 7.75 -14.35 0.63
CA THR A 226 8.69 -13.93 -0.43
C THR A 226 9.67 -15.03 -0.83
N THR A 227 9.83 -16.04 0.02
CA THR A 227 10.85 -17.10 -0.06
C THR A 227 10.25 -18.47 0.24
N LEU A 228 9.02 -18.72 -0.21
CA LEU A 228 8.36 -20.02 -0.05
C LEU A 228 8.99 -21.05 -0.98
N TRP A 229 10.17 -21.57 -0.60
CA TRP A 229 10.95 -22.57 -1.33
C TRP A 229 10.37 -24.00 -1.19
N GLY A 230 9.06 -24.09 -1.18
CA GLY A 230 8.27 -25.29 -0.95
C GLY A 230 6.82 -25.05 -1.38
N ILE A 231 5.94 -25.99 -1.05
CA ILE A 231 4.51 -25.88 -1.33
C ILE A 231 3.69 -25.92 -0.05
N TRP A 232 2.77 -24.98 0.10
CA TRP A 232 1.77 -24.97 1.15
C TRP A 232 0.47 -25.60 0.61
N TYR A 233 0.10 -26.75 1.18
CA TYR A 233 -1.09 -27.49 0.77
C TYR A 233 -2.36 -27.12 1.55
N GLY A 234 -2.26 -26.24 2.55
CA GLY A 234 -3.35 -25.82 3.42
C GLY A 234 -3.88 -26.88 4.41
N GLY A 235 -3.89 -28.15 4.03
CA GLY A 235 -4.56 -29.22 4.79
C GLY A 235 -3.92 -29.63 6.12
N ASP A 236 -2.61 -29.42 6.30
CA ASP A 236 -1.88 -29.83 7.50
C ASP A 236 -1.10 -28.69 8.19
N GLY A 237 -1.26 -27.46 7.69
CA GLY A 237 -0.63 -26.26 8.25
C GLY A 237 0.90 -26.23 8.08
N LYS A 238 1.47 -26.95 7.12
CA LYS A 238 2.92 -27.04 6.89
C LYS A 238 3.29 -26.73 5.44
N VAL A 239 4.55 -26.31 5.29
CA VAL A 239 5.23 -26.21 3.99
C VAL A 239 5.93 -27.53 3.70
N HIS A 240 5.72 -28.05 2.50
CA HIS A 240 6.33 -29.28 1.99
C HIS A 240 7.45 -28.90 1.04
N TYR A 241 8.69 -29.30 1.35
CA TYR A 241 9.90 -28.87 0.63
C TYR A 241 10.34 -29.89 -0.43
N ASP A 242 9.53 -30.91 -0.70
CA ASP A 242 9.75 -31.95 -1.71
C ASP A 242 9.22 -31.52 -3.09
N ILE A 243 9.50 -30.28 -3.47
CA ILE A 243 9.20 -29.74 -4.79
C ILE A 243 10.46 -29.12 -5.42
N ASP A 244 10.51 -29.16 -6.74
CA ASP A 244 11.52 -28.46 -7.51
C ASP A 244 10.99 -27.08 -7.93
N VAL A 245 11.22 -26.08 -7.09
CA VAL A 245 10.77 -24.70 -7.34
C VAL A 245 11.35 -24.11 -8.62
N TRP A 246 12.52 -24.59 -9.08
CA TRP A 246 13.13 -24.10 -10.33
C TRP A 246 12.36 -24.56 -11.58
N ASN A 247 11.65 -25.69 -11.50
CA ASN A 247 10.87 -26.25 -12.60
C ASN A 247 9.35 -26.25 -12.35
N SER A 248 8.90 -25.85 -11.15
CA SER A 248 7.49 -25.74 -10.77
C SER A 248 7.25 -24.43 -10.02
N PRO A 249 6.58 -23.43 -10.63
CA PRO A 249 6.36 -22.13 -10.01
C PRO A 249 5.23 -22.12 -8.97
N TYR A 250 4.52 -23.23 -8.78
CA TYR A 250 3.35 -23.32 -7.91
C TYR A 250 3.76 -23.68 -6.49
N THR A 251 3.64 -22.72 -5.58
CA THR A 251 3.94 -22.87 -4.14
C THR A 251 2.68 -23.04 -3.28
N ILE A 252 1.50 -23.02 -3.90
CA ILE A 252 0.20 -23.25 -3.28
C ILE A 252 -0.65 -24.12 -4.21
N GLN A 253 -1.73 -24.71 -3.68
CA GLN A 253 -2.71 -25.44 -4.51
C GLN A 253 -3.65 -24.48 -5.26
N SER A 254 -3.10 -23.67 -6.15
CA SER A 254 -3.84 -22.80 -7.06
C SER A 254 -3.19 -22.80 -8.45
N ASP A 255 -3.87 -22.18 -9.40
CA ASP A 255 -3.35 -21.87 -10.74
C ASP A 255 -2.48 -20.60 -10.77
N VAL A 256 -2.21 -19.99 -9.60
CA VAL A 256 -1.43 -18.76 -9.50
C VAL A 256 0.07 -19.08 -9.38
N ALA A 257 0.78 -18.96 -10.51
CA ALA A 257 2.20 -19.20 -10.57
C ALA A 257 3.02 -18.10 -9.87
N GLY A 258 3.97 -18.52 -9.02
CA GLY A 258 4.96 -17.66 -8.38
C GLY A 258 4.48 -16.86 -7.17
N ASP A 259 3.23 -17.06 -6.74
CA ASP A 259 2.75 -16.54 -5.46
C ASP A 259 3.65 -17.05 -4.32
N GLY A 260 3.98 -16.22 -3.33
CA GLY A 260 4.89 -16.62 -2.24
C GLY A 260 6.37 -16.80 -2.62
N LEU A 261 6.74 -16.71 -3.91
CA LEU A 261 8.08 -17.00 -4.44
C LEU A 261 8.62 -15.81 -5.23
N LEU A 262 9.25 -14.86 -4.53
CA LEU A 262 9.89 -13.67 -5.13
C LEU A 262 11.43 -13.78 -5.20
N ALA A 263 12.03 -14.68 -4.41
CA ALA A 263 13.43 -15.05 -4.54
C ALA A 263 13.58 -16.57 -4.56
N TYR A 264 14.46 -17.09 -5.42
CA TYR A 264 14.75 -18.52 -5.57
C TYR A 264 15.89 -18.97 -4.64
N PRO A 265 15.90 -20.26 -4.22
CA PRO A 265 16.97 -20.81 -3.41
C PRO A 265 18.17 -21.19 -4.29
N GLY A 266 19.12 -20.27 -4.45
CA GLY A 266 20.44 -20.64 -4.95
C GLY A 266 21.20 -21.46 -3.91
N THR A 267 21.76 -22.58 -4.32
CA THR A 267 22.48 -23.56 -3.51
C THR A 267 23.74 -24.04 -4.24
N VAL A 268 24.71 -24.56 -3.49
CA VAL A 268 25.91 -25.20 -4.07
C VAL A 268 25.61 -26.51 -4.81
N THR A 269 24.43 -27.08 -4.64
CA THR A 269 24.01 -28.36 -5.21
C THR A 269 23.07 -28.23 -6.40
N ASP A 270 22.51 -27.05 -6.67
CA ASP A 270 21.68 -26.84 -7.85
C ASP A 270 22.52 -26.70 -9.12
N GLU A 271 21.87 -26.89 -10.27
CA GLU A 271 22.49 -26.76 -11.59
C GLU A 271 22.45 -25.33 -12.16
N TYR A 272 21.84 -24.38 -11.44
CA TYR A 272 21.52 -23.04 -11.94
C TYR A 272 22.47 -21.96 -11.42
N VAL A 273 22.75 -21.96 -10.12
CA VAL A 273 23.44 -20.89 -9.38
C VAL A 273 24.78 -21.37 -8.83
N GLY A 274 24.84 -22.61 -8.31
CA GLY A 274 26.06 -23.23 -7.79
C GLY A 274 26.66 -22.57 -6.54
N ARG A 275 25.89 -21.78 -5.81
CA ARG A 275 26.28 -21.13 -4.54
C ARG A 275 25.08 -20.85 -3.65
N ASN A 276 25.27 -20.88 -2.33
CA ASN A 276 24.23 -20.60 -1.35
C ASN A 276 23.90 -19.10 -1.30
N VAL A 277 22.92 -18.66 -2.07
CA VAL A 277 22.46 -17.27 -2.14
C VAL A 277 20.99 -17.21 -2.59
N PRO A 278 20.14 -16.36 -1.98
CA PRO A 278 18.86 -16.04 -2.58
C PRO A 278 19.06 -15.39 -3.95
N VAL A 279 18.31 -15.83 -4.96
CA VAL A 279 18.34 -15.25 -6.30
C VAL A 279 17.08 -14.42 -6.52
N PRO A 280 17.16 -13.09 -6.66
CA PRO A 280 15.98 -12.27 -6.88
C PRO A 280 15.34 -12.60 -8.22
N THR A 281 14.02 -12.51 -8.26
CA THR A 281 13.28 -12.56 -9.53
C THR A 281 13.21 -11.18 -10.17
N ILE A 282 12.97 -11.15 -11.49
CA ILE A 282 12.65 -9.89 -12.18
C ILE A 282 11.43 -9.19 -11.54
N ARG A 283 10.45 -9.95 -11.01
CA ARG A 283 9.30 -9.41 -10.29
C ARG A 283 9.73 -8.70 -9.00
N LEU A 284 10.66 -9.28 -8.23
CA LEU A 284 11.19 -8.64 -7.02
C LEU A 284 11.96 -7.35 -7.34
N GLU A 285 12.73 -7.33 -8.43
CA GLU A 285 13.38 -6.11 -8.89
C GLU A 285 12.36 -5.06 -9.33
N THR A 286 11.25 -5.47 -9.96
CA THR A 286 10.17 -4.56 -10.35
C THR A 286 9.36 -4.03 -9.16
N ILE A 287 9.13 -4.84 -8.12
CA ILE A 287 8.57 -4.38 -6.84
C ILE A 287 9.48 -3.30 -6.22
N ARG A 288 10.80 -3.56 -6.21
CA ARG A 288 11.79 -2.57 -5.77
C ARG A 288 11.73 -1.28 -6.61
N ASP A 289 11.60 -1.38 -7.93
CA ASP A 289 11.45 -0.21 -8.80
C ASP A 289 10.12 0.55 -8.51
N GLY A 290 9.06 -0.16 -8.13
CA GLY A 290 7.80 0.44 -7.69
C GLY A 290 7.92 1.15 -6.35
N PHE A 291 8.71 0.63 -5.40
CA PHE A 291 9.08 1.37 -4.20
C PHE A 291 9.86 2.65 -4.54
N GLU A 292 10.75 2.62 -5.53
CA GLU A 292 11.42 3.85 -6.03
C GLU A 292 10.45 4.86 -6.63
N ASP A 293 9.38 4.39 -7.29
CA ASP A 293 8.33 5.28 -7.80
C ASP A 293 7.53 5.94 -6.67
N TYR A 294 7.22 5.19 -5.60
CA TYR A 294 6.57 5.72 -4.42
C TYR A 294 7.34 6.90 -3.82
N GLU A 295 8.67 6.80 -3.74
CA GLU A 295 9.52 7.90 -3.28
C GLU A 295 9.49 9.09 -4.24
N TYR A 296 9.47 8.86 -5.56
CA TYR A 296 9.36 9.95 -6.53
C TYR A 296 8.03 10.69 -6.38
N LEU A 297 6.92 9.96 -6.26
CA LEU A 297 5.60 10.53 -6.05
C LEU A 297 5.56 11.32 -4.74
N THR A 298 6.17 10.80 -3.67
CA THR A 298 6.32 11.49 -2.39
C THR A 298 7.08 12.80 -2.52
N MET A 299 8.26 12.77 -3.16
CA MET A 299 9.08 13.95 -3.37
C MET A 299 8.36 15.01 -4.22
N LEU A 300 7.62 14.59 -5.24
CA LEU A 300 6.90 15.50 -6.11
C LEU A 300 5.71 16.16 -5.41
N GLU A 301 4.94 15.39 -4.65
CA GLU A 301 3.82 15.92 -3.87
C GLU A 301 4.31 16.93 -2.82
N GLU A 302 5.38 16.60 -2.09
CA GLU A 302 6.04 17.53 -1.15
C GLU A 302 6.52 18.81 -1.85
N LYS A 303 7.10 18.68 -3.04
CA LYS A 303 7.50 19.84 -3.85
C LYS A 303 6.28 20.69 -4.22
N TYR A 304 5.20 20.10 -4.70
CA TYR A 304 3.99 20.84 -5.07
C TYR A 304 3.29 21.46 -3.88
N ALA A 305 3.27 20.80 -2.71
CA ALA A 305 2.78 21.40 -1.47
C ALA A 305 3.59 22.66 -1.10
N ALA A 306 4.91 22.61 -1.26
CA ALA A 306 5.77 23.77 -1.01
C ALA A 306 5.55 24.91 -2.03
N VAL A 307 5.37 24.58 -3.32
CA VAL A 307 5.05 25.56 -4.38
C VAL A 307 3.66 26.18 -4.13
N ALA A 308 2.64 25.37 -3.84
CA ALA A 308 1.29 25.84 -3.53
C ALA A 308 1.29 26.80 -2.34
N ALA A 309 2.05 26.48 -1.28
CA ALA A 309 2.21 27.36 -0.12
C ALA A 309 2.88 28.70 -0.48
N ARG A 310 3.90 28.72 -1.35
CA ARG A 310 4.55 29.96 -1.82
C ARG A 310 3.62 30.80 -2.68
N LEU A 311 2.85 30.17 -3.56
CA LEU A 311 1.84 30.79 -4.39
C LEU A 311 0.61 31.26 -3.60
N GLY A 312 0.44 30.81 -2.36
CA GLY A 312 -0.79 31.05 -1.59
C GLY A 312 -2.01 30.38 -2.23
N LEU A 313 -1.80 29.26 -2.94
CA LEU A 313 -2.86 28.42 -3.48
C LEU A 313 -3.45 27.57 -2.34
N THR A 314 -4.75 27.70 -2.09
CA THR A 314 -5.45 27.02 -0.98
C THR A 314 -6.71 26.28 -1.42
N SER A 315 -7.15 26.51 -2.65
CA SER A 315 -8.35 25.93 -3.24
C SER A 315 -8.14 24.57 -3.89
N VAL A 316 -6.89 24.11 -4.00
CA VAL A 316 -6.51 22.82 -4.60
C VAL A 316 -5.45 22.18 -3.71
N ASP A 317 -5.64 20.90 -3.36
CA ASP A 317 -4.66 20.16 -2.57
C ASP A 317 -3.50 19.65 -3.45
N SER A 318 -2.32 19.44 -2.86
CA SER A 318 -1.22 18.81 -3.58
C SER A 318 -1.56 17.38 -4.01
N ASP A 319 -2.37 16.67 -3.22
CA ASP A 319 -2.91 15.35 -3.54
C ASP A 319 -3.74 15.39 -4.85
N ASP A 320 -4.67 16.34 -4.97
CA ASP A 320 -5.45 16.57 -6.20
C ASP A 320 -4.56 16.93 -7.41
N ILE A 321 -3.43 17.61 -7.18
CA ILE A 321 -2.48 17.95 -8.26
C ILE A 321 -1.77 16.69 -8.76
N MET A 322 -1.52 15.71 -7.88
CA MET A 322 -0.84 14.46 -8.22
C MET A 322 -1.65 13.56 -9.15
N ASP A 323 -2.97 13.74 -9.24
CA ASP A 323 -3.82 13.11 -10.26
C ASP A 323 -3.28 13.29 -11.69
N THR A 324 -2.55 14.38 -11.93
CA THR A 324 -1.83 14.63 -13.19
C THR A 324 -0.96 13.45 -13.62
N TYR A 325 -0.43 12.67 -12.67
CA TYR A 325 0.45 11.53 -12.89
C TYR A 325 -0.27 10.19 -12.73
N TYR A 326 -1.15 10.05 -11.74
CA TYR A 326 -1.91 8.81 -11.53
C TYR A 326 -2.85 8.55 -12.71
N GLN A 327 -3.68 9.55 -13.06
CA GLN A 327 -4.68 9.45 -14.12
C GLN A 327 -4.07 9.37 -15.52
N ALA A 328 -2.78 9.70 -15.66
CA ALA A 328 -2.03 9.45 -16.87
C ALA A 328 -1.73 7.96 -17.07
N VAL A 329 -1.57 7.19 -16.00
CA VAL A 329 -1.20 5.76 -16.05
C VAL A 329 -2.41 4.84 -15.94
N TYR A 330 -3.31 5.11 -15.00
CA TYR A 330 -4.50 4.29 -14.75
C TYR A 330 -5.70 5.17 -14.38
N GLN A 331 -6.91 4.65 -14.51
CA GLN A 331 -8.12 5.34 -14.05
C GLN A 331 -8.82 4.54 -12.99
N SER A 332 -9.04 5.15 -11.83
CA SER A 332 -9.75 4.52 -10.73
C SER A 332 -11.25 4.81 -10.81
N HIS A 333 -12.06 3.77 -10.88
CA HIS A 333 -13.46 3.83 -10.47
C HIS A 333 -13.54 3.29 -9.04
N GLU A 334 -13.64 4.14 -8.02
CA GLU A 334 -13.71 3.71 -6.59
C GLU A 334 -12.55 2.79 -6.12
N TYR A 335 -11.38 2.83 -6.79
CA TYR A 335 -10.27 1.87 -6.61
C TYR A 335 -10.68 0.40 -6.81
N THR A 336 -11.72 0.14 -7.59
CA THR A 336 -11.74 -1.10 -8.38
C THR A 336 -10.60 -0.93 -9.39
N ALA A 337 -9.48 -1.63 -9.17
CA ALA A 337 -8.43 -1.72 -10.19
C ALA A 337 -8.89 -2.66 -11.32
N ASP A 338 -10.11 -2.46 -11.80
CA ASP A 338 -10.72 -3.17 -12.91
C ASP A 338 -9.95 -2.80 -14.17
N ALA A 339 -8.76 -3.36 -14.39
CA ALA A 339 -8.06 -3.35 -15.67
C ALA A 339 -7.85 -1.99 -16.39
N ASP A 340 -8.20 -0.84 -15.80
CA ASP A 340 -8.31 0.46 -16.46
C ASP A 340 -6.94 1.14 -16.58
N TYR A 341 -5.96 0.38 -17.06
CA TYR A 341 -4.65 0.80 -17.49
C TYR A 341 -4.28 0.03 -18.75
N ASP A 342 -3.54 0.68 -19.65
CA ASP A 342 -3.16 0.07 -20.91
C ASP A 342 -2.03 -0.96 -20.73
N ARG A 343 -2.40 -2.22 -20.49
CA ARG A 343 -1.47 -3.37 -20.47
C ARG A 343 -0.66 -3.51 -21.76
N SER A 344 -1.15 -2.99 -22.87
CA SER A 344 -0.44 -3.03 -24.16
C SER A 344 0.60 -1.90 -24.32
N ASN A 345 0.61 -0.92 -23.42
CA ASN A 345 1.52 0.23 -23.46
C ASN A 345 2.26 0.45 -22.13
N PRO A 346 3.14 -0.50 -21.72
CA PRO A 346 3.92 -0.33 -20.50
C PRO A 346 4.95 0.82 -20.56
N GLU A 347 5.25 1.31 -21.77
CA GLU A 347 6.13 2.47 -21.97
C GLU A 347 5.50 3.77 -21.45
N LEU A 348 4.16 3.84 -21.36
CA LEU A 348 3.45 4.99 -20.82
C LEU A 348 3.86 5.29 -19.38
N MET A 349 3.89 4.27 -18.51
CA MET A 349 4.32 4.44 -17.11
C MET A 349 5.77 4.93 -17.04
N LEU A 350 6.65 4.38 -17.88
CA LEU A 350 8.05 4.83 -17.93
C LEU A 350 8.16 6.29 -18.37
N ARG A 351 7.33 6.72 -19.34
CA ARG A 351 7.30 8.11 -19.80
C ARG A 351 6.75 9.05 -18.72
N VAL A 352 5.65 8.69 -18.05
CA VAL A 352 5.10 9.47 -16.93
C VAL A 352 6.12 9.59 -15.79
N ARG A 353 6.83 8.51 -15.48
CA ARG A 353 7.93 8.52 -14.50
C ARG A 353 9.06 9.46 -14.91
N GLU A 354 9.43 9.49 -16.19
CA GLU A 354 10.45 10.42 -16.70
C GLU A 354 10.01 11.87 -16.54
N ILE A 355 8.75 12.18 -16.87
CA ILE A 355 8.16 13.52 -16.68
C ILE A 355 8.16 13.90 -15.20
N MET A 356 7.75 12.98 -14.32
CA MET A 356 7.81 13.18 -12.86
C MET A 356 9.24 13.47 -12.39
N ALA A 357 10.23 12.71 -12.87
CA ALA A 357 11.64 12.94 -12.54
C ALA A 357 12.12 14.33 -12.99
N GLN A 358 11.73 14.73 -14.21
CA GLN A 358 12.04 16.06 -14.74
C GLN A 358 11.43 17.12 -13.83
N ASP A 359 10.15 17.00 -13.49
CA ASP A 359 9.42 17.97 -12.66
C ASP A 359 9.95 18.06 -11.22
N ILE A 360 10.37 16.94 -10.62
CA ILE A 360 11.11 16.94 -9.34
C ILE A 360 12.39 17.75 -9.45
N MET A 361 13.16 17.60 -10.54
CA MET A 361 14.47 18.21 -10.73
C MET A 361 14.44 19.69 -11.14
N ARG A 362 13.27 20.25 -11.48
CA ARG A 362 13.19 21.66 -11.89
C ARG A 362 13.45 22.59 -10.71
N ASP A 363 14.11 23.72 -10.98
CA ASP A 363 14.38 24.78 -10.01
C ASP A 363 13.24 25.83 -9.93
N ASP A 364 12.10 25.56 -10.58
CA ASP A 364 10.94 26.45 -10.58
C ASP A 364 10.17 26.37 -9.26
N GLU A 365 10.26 27.44 -8.49
CA GLU A 365 9.65 27.48 -7.16
C GLU A 365 8.19 27.96 -7.14
N ASP A 366 7.70 28.49 -8.27
CA ASP A 366 6.43 29.24 -8.32
C ASP A 366 5.53 28.81 -9.50
N VAL A 367 5.69 27.58 -10.02
CA VAL A 367 4.85 27.07 -11.12
C VAL A 367 4.38 25.65 -10.81
N ILE A 368 3.08 25.41 -11.00
CA ILE A 368 2.49 24.07 -11.07
C ILE A 368 1.75 23.95 -12.39
N VAL A 369 1.95 22.86 -13.12
CA VAL A 369 1.13 22.50 -14.29
C VAL A 369 0.41 21.21 -13.97
N SER A 370 -0.93 21.23 -13.90
CA SER A 370 -1.74 20.06 -13.61
C SER A 370 -2.63 19.68 -14.80
N VAL A 371 -3.10 18.43 -14.79
CA VAL A 371 -4.11 17.91 -15.70
C VAL A 371 -5.25 17.35 -14.85
N SER A 372 -6.48 17.72 -15.19
CA SER A 372 -7.69 17.15 -14.60
C SER A 372 -8.72 16.76 -15.67
N ASN A 373 -9.71 15.96 -15.28
CA ASN A 373 -10.82 15.57 -16.13
C ASN A 373 -11.95 16.61 -16.08
N THR A 374 -12.62 16.84 -17.21
CA THR A 374 -13.91 17.58 -17.19
C THR A 374 -15.04 16.68 -16.69
N SER A 375 -15.99 17.26 -15.96
CA SER A 375 -17.04 16.52 -15.25
C SER A 375 -18.27 16.17 -16.12
N ASP A 376 -18.31 16.52 -17.40
CA ASP A 376 -19.55 16.45 -18.18
C ASP A 376 -19.39 15.73 -19.52
N ASN A 377 -20.22 14.68 -19.70
CA ASN A 377 -20.67 14.08 -20.96
C ASN A 377 -20.05 12.75 -21.45
N GLY A 378 -19.42 11.97 -20.58
CA GLY A 378 -19.00 10.60 -20.94
C GLY A 378 -17.90 10.53 -22.01
N ARG A 379 -17.19 11.65 -22.21
CA ARG A 379 -15.96 11.79 -22.98
C ARG A 379 -15.06 12.70 -22.14
N THR A 380 -13.95 12.18 -21.62
CA THR A 380 -13.11 12.92 -20.67
C THR A 380 -12.14 13.84 -21.39
N ASP A 381 -12.67 14.99 -21.85
CA ASP A 381 -11.83 16.12 -22.21
C ASP A 381 -10.94 16.48 -21.00
N LYS A 382 -9.71 16.94 -21.29
CA LYS A 382 -8.73 17.26 -20.25
C LYS A 382 -8.63 18.75 -20.05
N VAL A 383 -8.54 19.19 -18.81
CA VAL A 383 -8.20 20.58 -18.48
C VAL A 383 -6.74 20.61 -18.07
N ILE A 384 -5.93 21.36 -18.81
CA ILE A 384 -4.61 21.74 -18.35
C ILE A 384 -4.76 23.04 -17.57
N SER A 385 -4.25 23.06 -16.34
CA SER A 385 -4.23 24.25 -15.49
C SER A 385 -2.79 24.57 -15.09
N VAL A 386 -2.39 25.82 -15.29
CA VAL A 386 -1.09 26.33 -14.82
C VAL A 386 -1.33 27.31 -13.69
N TYR A 387 -0.81 27.02 -12.50
CA TYR A 387 -0.81 27.91 -11.35
C TYR A 387 0.54 28.62 -11.28
N ALA A 388 0.52 29.95 -11.38
CA ALA A 388 1.72 30.78 -11.41
C ALA A 388 1.40 32.24 -11.00
N ASP A 389 2.39 33.13 -11.06
CA ASP A 389 2.19 34.56 -10.84
C ASP A 389 1.41 35.26 -11.97
N GLU A 390 0.90 36.47 -11.72
CA GLU A 390 0.06 37.25 -12.65
C GLU A 390 0.72 37.56 -14.01
N ASN A 391 2.06 37.59 -14.06
CA ASN A 391 2.84 37.95 -15.22
C ASN A 391 3.34 36.71 -15.97
N ALA A 392 2.99 35.51 -15.51
CA ALA A 392 3.37 34.27 -16.17
C ALA A 392 2.86 34.24 -17.61
N LYS A 393 3.77 33.87 -18.52
CA LYS A 393 3.47 33.76 -19.94
C LYS A 393 3.25 32.29 -20.29
N VAL A 394 1.98 31.87 -20.25
CA VAL A 394 1.57 30.49 -20.51
C VAL A 394 1.15 30.30 -21.96
N VAL A 395 1.72 29.30 -22.64
CA VAL A 395 1.42 28.97 -24.03
C VAL A 395 1.14 27.47 -24.16
N VAL A 396 -0.02 27.12 -24.71
CA VAL A 396 -0.41 25.74 -25.04
C VAL A 396 -0.89 25.72 -26.49
N ASN A 397 -0.39 24.80 -27.32
CA ASN A 397 -0.73 24.70 -28.75
C ASN A 397 -0.59 26.04 -29.50
N GLY A 398 0.45 26.81 -29.17
CA GLY A 398 0.73 28.13 -29.76
C GLY A 398 -0.22 29.26 -29.31
N LYS A 399 -1.22 28.97 -28.47
CA LYS A 399 -2.15 29.96 -27.91
C LYS A 399 -1.63 30.46 -26.57
N VAL A 400 -1.47 31.78 -26.46
CA VAL A 400 -1.20 32.45 -25.17
C VAL A 400 -2.47 32.43 -24.33
N LEU A 401 -2.40 31.90 -23.12
CA LEU A 401 -3.52 31.84 -22.19
C LEU A 401 -3.65 33.14 -21.40
N GLN A 402 -4.87 33.42 -20.95
CA GLN A 402 -5.15 34.50 -20.00
C GLN A 402 -5.33 33.89 -18.62
N GLY A 403 -4.64 34.46 -17.63
CA GLY A 403 -4.74 34.01 -16.25
C GLY A 403 -5.91 34.66 -15.53
N GLU A 404 -6.53 33.91 -14.62
CA GLU A 404 -7.55 34.40 -13.69
C GLU A 404 -7.01 34.33 -12.27
N ALA A 405 -7.22 35.39 -11.48
CA ALA A 405 -6.76 35.41 -10.10
C ALA A 405 -7.52 34.36 -9.28
N ILE A 406 -6.79 33.49 -8.59
CA ILE A 406 -7.33 32.47 -7.68
C ILE A 406 -6.45 32.40 -6.43
N ASP A 407 -7.08 32.52 -5.27
CA ASP A 407 -6.41 32.62 -3.98
C ASP A 407 -5.27 33.66 -3.97
N GLY A 408 -4.02 33.23 -3.74
CA GLY A 408 -2.81 34.05 -3.80
C GLY A 408 -2.10 34.10 -5.16
N CYS A 409 -2.59 33.40 -6.18
CA CYS A 409 -1.93 33.24 -7.48
C CYS A 409 -2.88 33.45 -8.67
N TYR A 410 -2.41 33.07 -9.86
CA TYR A 410 -3.20 33.08 -11.09
C TYR A 410 -3.24 31.68 -11.70
N VAL A 411 -4.42 31.29 -12.19
CA VAL A 411 -4.60 30.04 -12.94
C VAL A 411 -4.82 30.34 -14.42
N TYR A 412 -4.09 29.64 -15.28
CA TYR A 412 -4.19 29.70 -16.73
C TYR A 412 -4.65 28.34 -17.23
N SER A 413 -5.89 28.25 -17.70
CA SER A 413 -6.48 26.96 -18.07
C SER A 413 -6.86 26.86 -19.55
N VAL A 414 -6.79 25.66 -20.09
CA VAL A 414 -7.29 25.31 -21.41
C VAL A 414 -7.87 23.90 -21.41
N GLU A 415 -9.04 23.76 -22.00
CA GLU A 415 -9.66 22.46 -22.26
C GLU A 415 -9.11 21.89 -23.58
N ILE A 416 -8.71 20.63 -23.54
CA ILE A 416 -8.17 19.85 -24.65
C ILE A 416 -9.09 18.66 -24.87
N SER A 417 -9.80 18.66 -26.00
CA SER A 417 -10.58 17.51 -26.42
C SER A 417 -9.68 16.42 -26.98
N LEU A 418 -9.90 15.18 -26.54
CA LEU A 418 -9.16 14.01 -27.02
C LEU A 418 -9.99 13.27 -28.09
N ASP A 419 -9.45 13.23 -29.31
CA ASP A 419 -10.02 12.50 -30.44
C ASP A 419 -9.40 11.11 -30.55
N GLY A 420 -9.65 10.22 -29.58
CA GLY A 420 -9.19 8.82 -29.63
C GLY A 420 -9.04 8.17 -28.26
N ASP A 421 -8.63 6.90 -28.29
CA ASP A 421 -8.47 6.05 -27.11
C ASP A 421 -7.00 5.89 -26.69
N THR A 422 -6.09 6.67 -27.29
CA THR A 422 -4.66 6.65 -26.99
C THR A 422 -4.22 7.90 -26.23
N PRO A 423 -3.32 7.76 -25.22
CA PRO A 423 -2.72 8.90 -24.54
C PRO A 423 -2.02 9.87 -25.50
N VAL A 424 -2.12 11.17 -25.20
CA VAL A 424 -1.45 12.24 -25.97
C VAL A 424 -0.48 12.99 -25.08
N GLU A 425 0.76 13.16 -25.52
CA GLU A 425 1.73 14.03 -24.86
C GLU A 425 1.56 15.48 -25.35
N GLN A 426 1.38 16.40 -24.41
CA GLN A 426 1.12 17.81 -24.64
C GLN A 426 2.23 18.68 -24.04
N GLU A 427 2.80 19.55 -24.86
CA GLU A 427 3.74 20.58 -24.43
C GLU A 427 3.00 21.79 -23.87
N VAL A 428 3.40 22.23 -22.68
CA VAL A 428 2.93 23.45 -22.01
C VAL A 428 4.15 24.33 -21.75
N TYR A 429 4.15 25.55 -22.27
CA TYR A 429 5.26 26.48 -22.06
C TYR A 429 4.89 27.54 -21.03
N VAL A 430 5.69 27.68 -19.97
CA VAL A 430 5.53 28.72 -18.94
C VAL A 430 6.82 29.52 -18.89
N ASN A 431 6.75 30.82 -19.17
CA ASN A 431 7.90 31.71 -19.18
C ASN A 431 9.07 31.27 -20.09
N GLY A 432 8.76 30.45 -21.11
CA GLY A 432 9.74 29.90 -22.05
C GLY A 432 10.24 28.49 -21.70
N GLU A 433 9.95 28.00 -20.50
CA GLU A 433 10.28 26.64 -20.06
C GLU A 433 9.17 25.67 -20.45
N CYS A 434 9.53 24.48 -20.92
CA CYS A 434 8.58 23.46 -21.38
C CYS A 434 8.25 22.46 -20.27
N TYR A 435 6.97 22.14 -20.10
CA TYR A 435 6.43 21.09 -19.25
C TYR A 435 5.69 20.10 -20.15
N GLN A 436 5.95 18.82 -19.94
CA GLN A 436 5.28 17.75 -20.67
C GLN A 436 4.13 17.21 -19.84
N ARG A 437 2.97 17.01 -20.44
CA ARG A 437 1.80 16.44 -19.77
C ARG A 437 1.18 15.33 -20.60
N ILE A 438 0.89 14.20 -19.97
CA ILE A 438 0.21 13.08 -20.60
C ILE A 438 -1.29 13.26 -20.39
N LEU A 439 -2.04 13.26 -21.48
CA LEU A 439 -3.50 13.37 -21.51
C LEU A 439 -4.06 11.99 -21.89
N THR A 440 -4.42 11.19 -20.89
CA THR A 440 -4.93 9.82 -21.11
C THR A 440 -6.46 9.82 -21.21
N PRO A 441 -7.06 9.41 -22.35
CA PRO A 441 -8.51 9.35 -22.51
C PRO A 441 -9.12 8.29 -21.58
N SER A 442 -10.43 8.34 -21.34
CA SER A 442 -11.05 7.32 -20.50
C SER A 442 -10.99 5.93 -21.13
N TYR A 443 -10.48 4.95 -20.37
CA TYR A 443 -10.57 3.54 -20.76
C TYR A 443 -12.06 3.12 -20.71
N GLN A 444 -12.51 2.37 -21.72
CA GLN A 444 -13.92 1.96 -21.89
C GLN A 444 -14.18 0.54 -21.44
#